data_AF-A0A7K4F5U1-F1
#
_entry.id   AF-A0A7K4F5U1-F1
#
_cell.length_a   1.000
_cell.length_b   1.000
_cell.length_c   1.000
_cell.angle_alpha   90.00
_cell.angle_beta   90.00
_cell.angle_gamma   90.00
#
_symmetry.space_group_name_H-M   'P 1'
#
loop_
_entity.id
_entity.type
_entity.pdbx_description
1 polymer ?
#
loop_
_entity_poly.entity_id
_entity_poly.type
_entity_poly.pdbx_seq_one_letter_code
_entity_poly.pdbx_strand_id
1 'polypeptide(L)'
;MRNEILSLMVQNGLEEDCYIEMLDYTIDLFESQGLGTDYYGYHNINHELEVTYVSLLSAAQEKVKFTPEDIKYLFIAALFHDFDPQKSVDKPHEESVLRFISMDKKLRDLLISAKVDLEIIKVLILRTTYPWSGDLKKNALAQIKQCFENSELARNSKQFQEHVMQMGWYLSVVDRISGYALGDFSKAMQMAKMNAHALAWMPSLIVRSAVAYFEELLNKETDMAKEILKVLPKEMRKNFFDTVLSFMRIRQQEIAIQANYAYNNLKLIPTIENMTT
;
A
#
# COMPACT_ATOMS: atom_id res chain seq x y z
N MET A 1 -15.40 0.20 -5.53
CA MET A 1 -14.37 -0.77 -5.12
C MET A 1 -14.95 -2.01 -4.44
N ARG A 2 -15.79 -1.88 -3.40
CA ARG A 2 -16.39 -3.02 -2.66
C ARG A 2 -16.91 -4.16 -3.55
N ASN A 3 -17.76 -3.88 -4.55
CA ASN A 3 -18.33 -4.92 -5.41
C ASN A 3 -17.30 -5.64 -6.29
N GLU A 4 -16.23 -4.94 -6.70
CA GLU A 4 -15.12 -5.54 -7.43
C GLU A 4 -14.34 -6.50 -6.51
N ILE A 5 -14.10 -6.10 -5.26
CA ILE A 5 -13.48 -6.96 -4.24
C ILE A 5 -14.34 -8.20 -4.00
N LEU A 6 -15.66 -8.06 -3.84
CA LEU A 6 -16.56 -9.21 -3.68
C LEU A 6 -16.48 -10.18 -4.87
N SER A 7 -16.39 -9.64 -6.09
CA SER A 7 -16.24 -10.47 -7.30
C SER A 7 -14.91 -11.23 -7.29
N LEU A 8 -13.83 -10.59 -6.86
CA LEU A 8 -12.52 -11.23 -6.71
C LEU A 8 -12.46 -12.22 -5.54
N MET A 9 -13.16 -11.96 -4.44
CA MET A 9 -13.26 -12.88 -3.31
C MET A 9 -13.85 -14.22 -3.78
N VAL A 10 -14.98 -14.18 -4.51
CA VAL A 10 -15.58 -15.39 -5.10
C VAL A 10 -14.61 -16.10 -6.05
N GLN A 11 -13.94 -15.36 -6.94
CA GLN A 11 -12.95 -15.94 -7.87
C GLN A 11 -11.76 -16.62 -7.17
N ASN A 12 -11.41 -16.15 -5.97
CA ASN A 12 -10.33 -16.69 -5.16
C ASN A 12 -10.81 -17.65 -4.05
N GLY A 13 -12.08 -18.05 -4.06
CA GLY A 13 -12.64 -19.04 -3.12
C GLY A 13 -12.93 -18.52 -1.71
N LEU A 14 -13.06 -17.20 -1.54
CA LEU A 14 -13.43 -16.54 -0.27
C LEU A 14 -14.94 -16.30 -0.20
N GLU A 15 -15.72 -17.38 -0.22
CA GLU A 15 -17.20 -17.32 -0.29
C GLU A 15 -17.89 -17.35 1.08
N GLU A 16 -17.13 -17.60 2.14
CA GLU A 16 -17.66 -17.69 3.51
C GLU A 16 -18.10 -16.30 4.03
N ASP A 17 -19.26 -16.25 4.71
CA ASP A 17 -19.87 -15.00 5.20
C ASP A 17 -18.92 -14.14 6.05
N CYS A 18 -17.99 -14.77 6.77
CA CYS A 18 -17.04 -14.06 7.63
C CYS A 18 -16.14 -13.09 6.84
N TYR A 19 -15.77 -13.39 5.59
CA TYR A 19 -14.94 -12.46 4.80
C TYR A 19 -15.74 -11.26 4.30
N ILE A 20 -17.00 -11.47 3.95
CA ILE A 20 -17.91 -10.38 3.57
C ILE A 20 -18.13 -9.49 4.80
N GLU A 21 -18.37 -10.10 5.96
CA GLU A 21 -18.55 -9.36 7.21
C GLU A 21 -17.29 -8.60 7.63
N MET A 22 -16.08 -9.15 7.42
CA MET A 22 -14.82 -8.42 7.62
C MET A 22 -14.73 -7.19 6.70
N LEU A 23 -15.02 -7.34 5.41
CA LEU A 23 -14.99 -6.23 4.45
C LEU A 23 -15.95 -5.11 4.86
N ASP A 24 -17.18 -5.46 5.20
CA ASP A 24 -18.20 -4.50 5.60
C ASP A 24 -17.85 -3.85 6.94
N TYR A 25 -17.35 -4.63 7.89
CA TYR A 25 -16.93 -4.10 9.18
C TYR A 25 -15.78 -3.09 9.05
N THR A 26 -14.78 -3.36 8.20
CA THR A 26 -13.69 -2.42 7.92
C THR A 26 -14.20 -1.11 7.34
N ILE A 27 -15.10 -1.18 6.35
CA ILE A 27 -15.72 0.00 5.73
C ILE A 27 -16.49 0.81 6.78
N ASP A 28 -17.38 0.15 7.53
CA ASP A 28 -18.20 0.80 8.55
C ASP A 28 -17.34 1.47 9.63
N LEU A 29 -16.26 0.82 10.06
CA LEU A 29 -15.40 1.39 11.10
C LEU A 29 -14.67 2.63 10.60
N PHE A 30 -14.06 2.58 9.40
CA PHE A 30 -13.38 3.74 8.84
C PHE A 30 -14.32 4.93 8.65
N GLU A 31 -15.52 4.70 8.09
CA GLU A 31 -16.53 5.73 7.94
C GLU A 31 -16.96 6.30 9.30
N SER A 32 -17.22 5.45 10.30
CA SER A 32 -17.64 5.89 11.64
C SER A 32 -16.58 6.69 12.41
N GLN A 33 -15.29 6.51 12.08
CA GLN A 33 -14.16 7.20 12.72
C GLN A 33 -13.70 8.43 11.94
N GLY A 34 -14.42 8.82 10.87
CA GLY A 34 -14.05 9.97 10.04
C GLY A 34 -12.82 9.72 9.15
N LEU A 35 -12.47 8.45 8.91
CA LEU A 35 -11.44 7.99 7.98
C LEU A 35 -12.06 7.44 6.67
N GLY A 36 -13.33 7.77 6.44
CA GLY A 36 -14.09 7.39 5.27
C GLY A 36 -13.62 8.07 3.98
N THR A 37 -14.45 7.98 2.95
CA THR A 37 -14.11 8.48 1.60
C THR A 37 -13.81 9.99 1.53
N ASP A 38 -14.40 10.79 2.42
CA ASP A 38 -14.20 12.24 2.49
C ASP A 38 -12.96 12.66 3.29
N TYR A 39 -12.25 11.72 3.90
CA TYR A 39 -11.03 12.02 4.66
C TYR A 39 -9.89 12.44 3.73
N TYR A 40 -9.29 13.59 4.02
CA TYR A 40 -8.32 14.25 3.13
C TYR A 40 -6.93 13.59 3.08
N GLY A 41 -6.58 12.79 4.08
CA GLY A 41 -5.29 12.11 4.16
C GLY A 41 -5.23 10.85 3.31
N TYR A 42 -4.02 10.33 3.10
CA TYR A 42 -3.78 9.23 2.16
C TYR A 42 -4.33 7.89 2.66
N HIS A 43 -4.12 7.59 3.95
CA HIS A 43 -4.49 6.31 4.54
C HIS A 43 -5.95 6.32 5.01
N ASN A 44 -6.86 6.19 4.05
CA ASN A 44 -8.32 6.16 4.25
C ASN A 44 -8.94 4.89 3.65
N ILE A 45 -10.26 4.77 3.72
CA ILE A 45 -10.94 3.54 3.26
C ILE A 45 -10.73 3.28 1.76
N ASN A 46 -10.58 4.32 0.94
CA ASN A 46 -10.26 4.11 -0.48
C ASN A 46 -8.91 3.43 -0.63
N HIS A 47 -7.90 3.86 0.11
CA HIS A 47 -6.58 3.23 0.09
C HIS A 47 -6.63 1.76 0.50
N GLU A 48 -7.25 1.43 1.63
CA GLU A 48 -7.37 0.04 2.10
C GLU A 48 -8.07 -0.86 1.07
N LEU A 49 -9.16 -0.37 0.46
CA LEU A 49 -9.89 -1.10 -0.56
C LEU A 49 -9.10 -1.23 -1.87
N GLU A 50 -8.30 -0.22 -2.23
CA GLU A 50 -7.41 -0.28 -3.39
C GLU A 50 -6.33 -1.36 -3.20
N VAL A 51 -5.66 -1.38 -2.05
CA VAL A 51 -4.63 -2.39 -1.73
C VAL A 51 -5.25 -3.78 -1.68
N THR A 52 -6.41 -3.93 -1.04
CA THR A 52 -7.15 -5.21 -0.99
C THR A 52 -7.53 -5.69 -2.40
N TYR A 53 -8.08 -4.81 -3.22
CA TYR A 53 -8.47 -5.13 -4.60
C TYR A 53 -7.28 -5.60 -5.43
N VAL A 54 -6.17 -4.86 -5.42
CA VAL A 54 -4.99 -5.20 -6.22
C VAL A 54 -4.29 -6.45 -5.68
N SER A 55 -4.34 -6.69 -4.37
CA SER A 55 -3.79 -7.91 -3.75
C SER A 55 -4.52 -9.16 -4.22
N LEU A 56 -5.86 -9.13 -4.31
CA LEU A 56 -6.60 -10.26 -4.87
C LEU A 56 -6.43 -10.36 -6.39
N LEU A 57 -6.47 -9.23 -7.09
CA LEU A 57 -6.38 -9.20 -8.56
C LEU A 57 -5.04 -9.73 -9.06
N SER A 58 -3.96 -9.43 -8.36
CA SER A 58 -2.61 -9.83 -8.76
C SER A 58 -2.11 -11.09 -8.06
N ALA A 59 -2.96 -11.81 -7.31
CA ALA A 59 -2.58 -13.05 -6.62
C ALA A 59 -2.08 -14.15 -7.59
N ALA A 60 -2.49 -14.11 -8.86
CA ALA A 60 -2.02 -15.04 -9.89
C ALA A 60 -0.56 -14.83 -10.36
N GLN A 61 0.17 -13.87 -9.79
CA GLN A 61 1.59 -13.65 -10.11
C GLN A 61 2.47 -14.89 -9.81
N GLU A 62 3.66 -14.98 -10.44
CA GLU A 62 4.44 -16.22 -10.40
C GLU A 62 5.56 -16.28 -9.35
N LYS A 63 5.94 -15.15 -8.72
CA LYS A 63 7.00 -15.03 -7.71
C LYS A 63 6.63 -15.72 -6.39
N VAL A 64 5.40 -15.53 -5.90
CA VAL A 64 4.86 -16.21 -4.72
C VAL A 64 3.77 -17.17 -5.18
N LYS A 65 3.93 -18.47 -4.91
CA LYS A 65 2.91 -19.46 -5.27
C LYS A 65 1.90 -19.57 -4.14
N PHE A 66 0.84 -18.76 -4.24
CA PHE A 66 -0.24 -18.75 -3.26
C PHE A 66 -1.07 -20.04 -3.35
N THR A 67 -1.32 -20.62 -2.18
CA THR A 67 -2.36 -21.64 -1.98
C THR A 67 -3.69 -20.98 -1.64
N PRO A 68 -4.83 -21.69 -1.73
CA PRO A 68 -6.13 -21.15 -1.29
C PRO A 68 -6.13 -20.69 0.17
N GLU A 69 -5.32 -21.32 1.03
CA GLU A 69 -5.19 -20.91 2.42
C GLU A 69 -4.44 -19.58 2.53
N ASP A 70 -3.36 -19.40 1.75
CA ASP A 70 -2.59 -18.14 1.74
C ASP A 70 -3.44 -16.93 1.31
N ILE A 71 -4.39 -17.13 0.40
CA ILE A 71 -5.32 -16.08 -0.06
C ILE A 71 -6.12 -15.51 1.10
N LYS A 72 -6.54 -16.34 2.08
CA LYS A 72 -7.26 -15.87 3.27
C LYS A 72 -6.40 -14.90 4.07
N TYR A 73 -5.16 -15.30 4.34
CA TYR A 73 -4.20 -14.47 5.06
C TYR A 73 -3.90 -13.17 4.30
N LEU A 74 -3.73 -13.27 2.97
CA LEU A 74 -3.46 -12.11 2.12
C LEU A 74 -4.63 -11.12 2.12
N PHE A 75 -5.87 -11.58 1.93
CA PHE A 75 -7.07 -10.74 1.94
C PHE A 75 -7.19 -9.97 3.25
N ILE A 76 -7.10 -10.69 4.37
CA ILE A 76 -7.25 -10.11 5.70
C ILE A 76 -6.11 -9.13 5.99
N ALA A 77 -4.86 -9.52 5.71
CA ALA A 77 -3.73 -8.63 5.94
C ALA A 77 -3.82 -7.36 5.08
N ALA A 78 -4.21 -7.47 3.80
CA ALA A 78 -4.39 -6.31 2.93
C ALA A 78 -5.49 -5.37 3.41
N LEU A 79 -6.59 -5.91 3.95
CA LEU A 79 -7.72 -5.14 4.47
C LEU A 79 -7.39 -4.41 5.77
N PHE A 80 -6.40 -4.90 6.53
CA PHE A 80 -6.07 -4.39 7.86
C PHE A 80 -4.65 -3.80 7.99
N HIS A 81 -3.87 -3.70 6.91
CA HIS A 81 -2.44 -3.37 7.02
C HIS A 81 -2.16 -1.97 7.57
N ASP A 82 -3.01 -1.00 7.26
CA ASP A 82 -2.91 0.39 7.71
C ASP A 82 -4.08 0.77 8.64
N PHE A 83 -4.74 -0.25 9.22
CA PHE A 83 -5.95 -0.12 10.02
C PHE A 83 -5.69 0.40 11.43
N ASP A 84 -5.51 1.71 11.54
CA ASP A 84 -5.42 2.45 12.81
C ASP A 84 -6.61 3.43 12.94
N PRO A 85 -7.79 2.96 13.38
CA PRO A 85 -8.98 3.79 13.53
C PRO A 85 -8.84 4.91 14.57
N GLN A 86 -7.77 4.89 15.37
CA GLN A 86 -7.50 5.87 16.43
C GLN A 86 -6.27 6.72 16.11
N LYS A 87 -5.79 6.72 14.86
CA LYS A 87 -4.58 7.43 14.48
C LYS A 87 -4.68 8.94 14.79
N SER A 88 -3.65 9.47 15.44
CA SER A 88 -3.52 10.90 15.74
C SER A 88 -2.78 11.67 14.64
N VAL A 89 -2.16 10.95 13.71
CA VAL A 89 -1.42 11.45 12.55
C VAL A 89 -1.81 10.63 11.33
N ASP A 90 -1.59 11.16 10.12
CA ASP A 90 -2.14 10.52 8.91
C ASP A 90 -1.52 9.15 8.61
N LYS A 91 -0.22 8.99 8.81
CA LYS A 91 0.45 7.69 8.68
C LYS A 91 0.16 6.82 9.91
N PRO A 92 -0.45 5.63 9.77
CA PRO A 92 -0.69 4.74 10.90
C PRO A 92 0.63 4.24 11.49
N HIS A 93 0.61 3.94 12.78
CA HIS A 93 1.75 3.32 13.47
C HIS A 93 1.53 1.81 13.54
N GLU A 94 2.50 1.01 13.10
CA GLU A 94 2.33 -0.44 13.01
C GLU A 94 1.94 -1.06 14.36
N GLU A 95 2.50 -0.58 15.47
CA GLU A 95 2.10 -1.04 16.81
C GLU A 95 0.63 -0.77 17.15
N SER A 96 0.07 0.35 16.69
CA SER A 96 -1.35 0.67 16.89
C SER A 96 -2.24 -0.27 16.11
N VAL A 97 -1.89 -0.55 14.85
CA VAL A 97 -2.58 -1.52 13.98
C VAL A 97 -2.56 -2.90 14.64
N LEU A 98 -1.38 -3.39 15.03
CA LEU A 98 -1.22 -4.70 15.67
C LEU A 98 -1.99 -4.79 17.01
N ARG A 99 -1.99 -3.71 17.79
CA ARG A 99 -2.76 -3.63 19.04
C ARG A 99 -4.25 -3.72 18.76
N PHE A 100 -4.75 -2.96 17.78
CA PHE A 100 -6.16 -2.96 17.43
C PHE A 100 -6.61 -4.36 17.00
N ILE A 101 -5.95 -4.98 16.02
CA ILE A 101 -6.35 -6.30 15.52
C ILE A 101 -6.24 -7.41 16.57
N SER A 102 -5.42 -7.21 17.61
CA SER A 102 -5.29 -8.13 18.74
C SER A 102 -6.38 -7.95 19.80
N MET A 103 -7.01 -6.77 19.88
CA MET A 103 -7.93 -6.42 20.95
C MET A 103 -9.39 -6.34 20.48
N ASP A 104 -9.63 -6.04 19.21
CA ASP A 104 -10.98 -5.91 18.68
C ASP A 104 -11.72 -7.25 18.71
N LYS A 105 -12.80 -7.29 19.52
CA LYS A 105 -13.53 -8.53 19.77
C LYS A 105 -14.20 -9.06 18.50
N LYS A 106 -14.83 -8.18 17.72
CA LYS A 106 -15.58 -8.58 16.53
C LYS A 106 -14.62 -9.17 15.48
N LEU A 107 -13.50 -8.49 15.23
CA LEU A 107 -12.47 -8.99 14.32
C LEU A 107 -11.91 -10.34 14.78
N ARG A 108 -11.64 -10.51 16.08
CA ARG A 108 -11.18 -11.81 16.61
C ARG A 108 -12.19 -12.93 16.38
N ASP A 109 -13.47 -12.68 16.62
CA ASP A 109 -14.53 -13.66 16.39
C ASP A 109 -14.61 -14.03 14.89
N LEU A 110 -14.45 -13.04 14.00
CA LEU A 110 -14.39 -13.24 12.55
C LEU A 110 -13.14 -14.06 12.13
N LEU A 111 -11.97 -13.78 12.70
CA LEU A 111 -10.73 -14.53 12.42
C LEU A 111 -10.85 -16.00 12.87
N ILE A 112 -11.47 -16.25 14.01
CA ILE A 112 -11.78 -17.61 14.49
C ILE A 112 -12.72 -18.32 13.52
N SER A 113 -13.76 -17.64 13.04
CA SER A 113 -14.68 -18.18 12.04
C SER A 113 -13.98 -18.54 10.73
N ALA A 114 -13.07 -17.67 10.26
CA ALA A 114 -12.24 -17.90 9.08
C ALA A 114 -11.13 -18.95 9.29
N LYS A 115 -10.90 -19.40 10.53
CA LYS A 115 -9.82 -20.32 10.94
C LYS A 115 -8.42 -19.79 10.60
N VAL A 116 -8.22 -18.48 10.76
CA VAL A 116 -6.99 -17.77 10.41
C VAL A 116 -6.16 -17.51 11.65
N ASP A 117 -4.87 -17.84 11.58
CA ASP A 117 -3.90 -17.51 12.63
C ASP A 117 -3.55 -16.01 12.62
N LEU A 118 -3.98 -15.30 13.65
CA LEU A 118 -3.71 -13.86 13.81
C LEU A 118 -2.21 -13.53 13.76
N GLU A 119 -1.33 -14.40 14.25
CA GLU A 119 0.11 -14.13 14.26
C GLU A 119 0.69 -14.07 12.84
N ILE A 120 0.13 -14.83 11.90
CA ILE A 120 0.53 -14.75 10.48
C ILE A 120 0.06 -13.43 9.86
N ILE A 121 -1.15 -12.97 10.17
CA ILE A 121 -1.65 -11.66 9.74
C ILE A 121 -0.70 -10.55 10.23
N LYS A 122 -0.32 -10.59 11.51
CA LYS A 122 0.65 -9.63 12.08
C LYS A 122 1.97 -9.64 11.33
N VAL A 123 2.49 -10.81 10.94
CA VAL A 123 3.73 -10.89 10.15
C VAL A 123 3.57 -10.21 8.80
N LEU A 124 2.46 -10.45 8.09
CA LEU A 124 2.21 -9.84 6.78
C LEU A 124 2.15 -8.31 6.89
N ILE A 125 1.45 -7.79 7.91
CA ILE A 125 1.36 -6.35 8.20
C ILE A 125 2.74 -5.79 8.58
N LEU A 126 3.46 -6.42 9.51
CA LEU A 126 4.81 -5.98 9.87
C LEU A 126 5.77 -5.94 8.68
N ARG A 127 5.55 -6.80 7.68
CA ARG A 127 6.38 -6.85 6.48
C ARG A 127 6.09 -5.71 5.50
N THR A 128 4.98 -4.97 5.65
CA THR A 128 4.68 -3.76 4.87
C THR A 128 5.42 -2.52 5.37
N THR A 129 6.05 -2.56 6.55
CA THR A 129 6.85 -1.45 7.08
C THR A 129 7.78 -0.84 6.03
N TYR A 130 7.61 0.46 5.81
CA TYR A 130 8.37 1.21 4.80
C TYR A 130 9.02 2.47 5.40
N PRO A 131 10.31 2.73 5.09
CA PRO A 131 11.20 1.90 4.28
C PRO A 131 11.66 0.62 4.99
N TRP A 132 11.78 -0.49 4.25
CA TRP A 132 12.27 -1.78 4.76
C TRP A 132 13.80 -1.77 4.93
N SER A 133 14.31 -0.87 5.77
CA SER A 133 15.74 -0.68 6.02
C SER A 133 15.99 -0.11 7.42
N GLY A 134 17.27 -0.06 7.84
CA GLY A 134 17.68 0.57 9.10
C GLY A 134 16.99 -0.01 10.35
N ASP A 135 16.74 0.85 11.33
CA ASP A 135 16.12 0.47 12.60
C ASP A 135 14.67 0.02 12.44
N LEU A 136 13.93 0.58 11.48
CA LEU A 136 12.55 0.16 11.18
C LEU A 136 12.50 -1.33 10.81
N LYS A 137 13.35 -1.77 9.88
CA LYS A 137 13.46 -3.20 9.51
C LYS A 137 13.88 -4.05 10.71
N LYS A 138 14.84 -3.60 11.50
CA LYS A 138 15.34 -4.35 12.67
C LYS A 138 14.22 -4.57 13.69
N ASN A 139 13.44 -3.54 13.98
CA ASN A 139 12.32 -3.59 14.92
C ASN A 139 11.19 -4.48 14.38
N ALA A 140 10.82 -4.33 13.11
CA ALA A 140 9.82 -5.18 12.47
C ALA A 140 10.24 -6.65 12.48
N LEU A 141 11.50 -6.97 12.16
CA LEU A 141 12.02 -8.34 12.21
C LEU A 141 12.00 -8.94 13.63
N ALA A 142 12.25 -8.13 14.66
CA ALA A 142 12.16 -8.60 16.04
C ALA A 142 10.73 -8.99 16.42
N GLN A 143 9.73 -8.18 16.02
CA GLN A 143 8.32 -8.49 16.24
C GLN A 143 7.84 -9.68 15.39
N ILE A 144 8.25 -9.75 14.12
CA ILE A 144 7.97 -10.90 13.24
C ILE A 144 8.47 -12.21 13.85
N LYS A 145 9.67 -12.20 14.43
CA LYS A 145 10.22 -13.36 15.11
C LYS A 145 9.32 -13.82 16.28
N GLN A 146 8.81 -12.88 17.08
CA GLN A 146 7.88 -13.20 18.16
C GLN A 146 6.57 -13.78 17.62
N CYS A 147 6.02 -13.22 16.54
CA CYS A 147 4.81 -13.77 15.92
C CYS A 147 5.02 -15.20 15.41
N PHE A 148 6.15 -15.49 14.77
CA PHE A 148 6.49 -16.87 14.38
C PHE A 148 6.65 -17.80 15.58
N GLU A 149 7.23 -17.32 16.67
CA GLU A 149 7.31 -18.08 17.93
C GLU A 149 5.93 -18.29 18.56
N ASN A 150 4.96 -17.40 18.36
CA ASN A 150 3.61 -17.53 18.93
C ASN A 150 2.67 -18.39 18.09
N SER A 151 2.88 -18.46 16.77
CA SER A 151 2.09 -19.26 15.83
C SER A 151 2.42 -20.75 15.93
N GLU A 152 1.40 -21.60 16.14
CA GLU A 152 1.56 -23.06 16.08
C GLU A 152 1.95 -23.54 14.67
N LEU A 153 1.49 -22.85 13.63
CA LEU A 153 1.79 -23.16 12.23
C LEU A 153 3.25 -22.85 11.89
N ALA A 154 3.78 -21.74 12.41
CA ALA A 154 5.09 -21.24 12.00
C ALA A 154 6.25 -21.62 12.93
N ARG A 155 6.04 -21.80 14.24
CA ARG A 155 7.11 -21.96 15.26
C ARG A 155 8.18 -22.98 14.86
N ASN A 156 7.76 -24.09 14.26
CA ASN A 156 8.63 -25.22 13.92
C ASN A 156 8.84 -25.41 12.41
N SER A 157 8.38 -24.47 11.57
CA SER A 157 8.46 -24.59 10.11
C SER A 157 9.19 -23.41 9.48
N LYS A 158 10.52 -23.53 9.33
CA LYS A 158 11.34 -22.51 8.68
C LYS A 158 10.89 -22.25 7.23
N GLN A 159 10.51 -23.31 6.51
CA GLN A 159 10.01 -23.19 5.14
C GLN A 159 8.72 -22.35 5.09
N PHE A 160 7.80 -22.57 6.03
CA PHE A 160 6.57 -21.77 6.11
C PHE A 160 6.86 -20.33 6.52
N GLN A 161 7.77 -20.09 7.46
CA GLN A 161 8.20 -18.73 7.82
C GLN A 161 8.77 -17.97 6.61
N GLU A 162 9.62 -18.63 5.81
CA GLU A 162 10.18 -18.05 4.59
C GLU A 162 9.08 -17.73 3.56
N HIS A 163 8.11 -18.63 3.39
CA HIS A 163 6.94 -18.41 2.51
C HIS A 163 6.10 -17.21 2.96
N VAL A 164 5.75 -17.12 4.25
CA VAL A 164 5.00 -15.98 4.82
C VAL A 164 5.77 -14.67 4.63
N MET A 165 7.10 -14.67 4.76
CA MET A 165 7.92 -13.50 4.48
C MET A 165 7.88 -13.08 3.01
N GLN A 166 7.76 -14.03 2.07
CA GLN A 166 7.54 -13.72 0.64
C GLN A 166 6.15 -13.16 0.39
N MET A 167 5.12 -13.71 1.04
CA MET A 167 3.75 -13.17 0.98
C MET A 167 3.67 -11.73 1.50
N GLY A 168 4.32 -11.44 2.62
CA GLY A 168 4.38 -10.07 3.16
C GLY A 168 5.18 -9.12 2.28
N TRP A 169 6.24 -9.61 1.62
CA TRP A 169 6.97 -8.82 0.62
C TRP A 169 6.09 -8.49 -0.58
N TYR A 170 5.32 -9.46 -1.07
CA TYR A 170 4.30 -9.25 -2.10
C TYR A 170 3.31 -8.15 -1.68
N LEU A 171 2.73 -8.24 -0.48
CA LEU A 171 1.77 -7.26 0.02
C LEU A 171 2.38 -5.85 0.09
N SER A 172 3.61 -5.73 0.61
CA SER A 172 4.36 -4.45 0.66
C SER A 172 4.58 -3.83 -0.71
N VAL A 173 4.75 -4.64 -1.77
CA VAL A 173 4.92 -4.14 -3.14
C VAL A 173 3.57 -3.80 -3.77
N VAL A 174 2.52 -4.58 -3.48
CA VAL A 174 1.16 -4.29 -3.93
C VAL A 174 0.67 -2.96 -3.37
N ASP A 175 0.79 -2.74 -2.06
CA ASP A 175 0.43 -1.47 -1.40
C ASP A 175 1.03 -0.28 -2.17
N ARG A 176 2.35 -0.34 -2.41
CA ARG A 176 3.11 0.68 -3.11
C ARG A 176 2.77 0.87 -4.60
N ILE A 177 2.21 -0.13 -5.26
CA ILE A 177 1.79 -0.05 -6.68
C ILE A 177 0.35 0.42 -6.82
N SER A 178 -0.53 0.04 -5.89
CA SER A 178 -1.99 0.04 -6.07
C SER A 178 -2.55 1.40 -6.49
N GLY A 179 -2.29 2.44 -5.70
CA GLY A 179 -2.86 3.75 -5.97
C GLY A 179 -2.36 4.38 -7.27
N TYR A 180 -1.09 4.10 -7.65
CA TYR A 180 -0.49 4.60 -8.90
C TYR A 180 -0.90 3.81 -10.15
N ALA A 181 -1.50 2.62 -9.99
CA ALA A 181 -2.01 1.82 -11.08
C ALA A 181 -3.52 2.06 -11.36
N LEU A 182 -4.27 2.53 -10.35
CA LEU A 182 -5.73 2.66 -10.41
C LEU A 182 -6.26 4.00 -10.93
N GLY A 183 -5.39 4.96 -11.24
CA GLY A 183 -5.81 6.25 -11.79
C GLY A 183 -4.77 6.87 -12.71
N ASP A 184 -5.11 8.03 -13.26
CA ASP A 184 -4.22 8.79 -14.10
C ASP A 184 -3.16 9.55 -13.28
N PHE A 185 -2.32 10.30 -13.99
CA PHE A 185 -1.28 11.09 -13.36
C PHE A 185 -1.81 12.18 -12.40
N SER A 186 -3.02 12.69 -12.61
CA SER A 186 -3.61 13.68 -11.69
C SER A 186 -3.91 13.06 -10.33
N LYS A 187 -4.46 11.83 -10.30
CA LYS A 187 -4.61 11.07 -9.05
C LYS A 187 -3.25 10.81 -8.39
N ALA A 188 -2.26 10.36 -9.16
CA ALA A 188 -0.92 10.09 -8.65
C ALA A 188 -0.25 11.33 -8.02
N MET A 189 -0.41 12.51 -8.63
CA MET A 189 0.08 13.78 -8.09
C MET A 189 -0.65 14.19 -6.81
N GLN A 190 -1.95 13.94 -6.70
CA GLN A 190 -2.70 14.17 -5.46
C GLN A 190 -2.19 13.27 -4.34
N MET A 191 -1.99 11.97 -4.60
CA MET A 191 -1.41 11.05 -3.61
C MET A 191 -0.02 11.49 -3.15
N ALA A 192 0.85 11.90 -4.09
CA ALA A 192 2.19 12.39 -3.74
C ALA A 192 2.13 13.65 -2.85
N LYS A 193 1.15 14.52 -3.05
CA LYS A 193 0.89 15.69 -2.18
C LYS A 193 0.36 15.29 -0.81
N MET A 194 -0.56 14.33 -0.74
CA MET A 194 -1.09 13.80 0.53
C MET A 194 0.02 13.16 1.36
N ASN A 195 0.85 12.32 0.75
CA ASN A 195 2.02 11.72 1.39
C ASN A 195 3.04 12.77 1.86
N ALA A 196 3.29 13.79 1.05
CA ALA A 196 4.16 14.89 1.46
C ALA A 196 3.59 15.67 2.64
N HIS A 197 2.27 15.86 2.71
CA HIS A 197 1.62 16.48 3.86
C HIS A 197 1.76 15.60 5.11
N ALA A 198 1.46 14.29 5.01
CA ALA A 198 1.60 13.33 6.10
C ALA A 198 3.03 13.27 6.67
N LEU A 199 4.04 13.43 5.82
CA LEU A 199 5.46 13.41 6.18
C LEU A 199 6.07 14.80 6.42
N ALA A 200 5.25 15.85 6.44
CA ALA A 200 5.66 17.25 6.61
C ALA A 200 6.79 17.70 5.64
N TRP A 201 6.76 17.20 4.40
CA TRP A 201 7.71 17.58 3.37
C TRP A 201 7.41 18.96 2.79
N MET A 202 8.48 19.69 2.44
CA MET A 202 8.32 20.89 1.63
C MET A 202 7.77 20.52 0.23
N PRO A 203 6.86 21.33 -0.35
CA PRO A 203 6.31 21.06 -1.68
C PRO A 203 7.37 20.87 -2.78
N SER A 204 8.52 21.53 -2.66
CA SER A 204 9.64 21.41 -3.59
C SER A 204 10.30 20.03 -3.61
N LEU A 205 10.05 19.18 -2.61
CA LEU A 205 10.60 17.84 -2.53
C LEU A 205 9.68 16.78 -3.14
N ILE A 206 8.40 17.09 -3.37
CA ILE A 206 7.38 16.10 -3.80
C ILE A 206 7.84 15.31 -5.02
N VAL A 207 8.26 16.01 -6.08
CA VAL A 207 8.68 15.38 -7.34
C VAL A 207 9.95 14.56 -7.15
N ARG A 208 10.93 15.08 -6.38
CA ARG A 208 12.20 14.39 -6.13
C ARG A 208 11.98 13.11 -5.34
N SER A 209 11.17 13.18 -4.29
CA SER A 209 10.83 12.03 -3.47
C SER A 209 9.99 11.01 -4.23
N ALA A 210 9.05 11.44 -5.07
CA ALA A 210 8.28 10.55 -5.93
C ALA A 210 9.19 9.80 -6.92
N VAL A 211 10.14 10.50 -7.56
CA VAL A 211 11.14 9.85 -8.44
C VAL A 211 11.97 8.83 -7.66
N ALA A 212 12.51 9.20 -6.49
CA ALA A 212 13.29 8.28 -5.66
C ALA A 212 12.48 7.05 -5.23
N TYR A 213 11.20 7.25 -4.90
CA TYR A 213 10.27 6.18 -4.57
C TYR A 213 10.08 5.19 -5.73
N PHE A 214 9.83 5.68 -6.94
CA PHE A 214 9.68 4.81 -8.12
C PHE A 214 10.98 4.14 -8.52
N GLU A 215 12.13 4.81 -8.39
CA GLU A 215 13.44 4.20 -8.62
C GLU A 215 13.72 3.09 -7.62
N GLU A 216 13.38 3.27 -6.34
CA GLU A 216 13.51 2.20 -5.35
C GLU A 216 12.62 1.00 -5.70
N LEU A 217 11.35 1.24 -6.03
CA LEU A 217 10.40 0.19 -6.42
C LEU A 217 10.85 -0.55 -7.68
N LEU A 218 11.34 0.16 -8.69
CA LEU A 218 11.71 -0.41 -9.99
C LEU A 218 13.13 -1.00 -10.02
N ASN A 219 14.02 -0.66 -9.07
CA ASN A 219 15.39 -1.18 -9.03
C ASN A 219 15.65 -2.17 -7.90
N LYS A 220 15.09 -1.95 -6.70
CA LYS A 220 15.32 -2.84 -5.53
C LYS A 220 14.24 -3.91 -5.41
N GLU A 221 13.01 -3.57 -5.77
CA GLU A 221 11.84 -4.47 -5.66
C GLU A 221 11.43 -5.06 -7.01
N THR A 222 12.30 -4.94 -8.03
CA THR A 222 12.03 -5.24 -9.44
C THR A 222 11.42 -6.61 -9.64
N ASP A 223 11.98 -7.62 -8.97
CA ASP A 223 11.54 -9.01 -9.08
C ASP A 223 10.05 -9.18 -8.77
N MET A 224 9.59 -8.58 -7.67
CA MET A 224 8.21 -8.68 -7.24
C MET A 224 7.32 -7.73 -8.04
N ALA A 225 7.77 -6.48 -8.23
CA ALA A 225 7.02 -5.47 -8.96
C ALA A 225 6.73 -5.90 -10.40
N LYS A 226 7.68 -6.54 -11.07
CA LYS A 226 7.50 -7.05 -12.44
C LYS A 226 6.43 -8.14 -12.52
N GLU A 227 6.44 -9.10 -11.60
CA GLU A 227 5.47 -10.20 -11.62
C GLU A 227 4.05 -9.73 -11.26
N ILE A 228 3.92 -8.80 -10.31
CA ILE A 228 2.64 -8.11 -10.02
C ILE A 228 2.15 -7.36 -11.26
N LEU A 229 2.98 -6.45 -11.80
CA LEU A 229 2.60 -5.65 -12.96
C LEU A 229 2.25 -6.55 -14.15
N LYS A 230 2.93 -7.68 -14.38
CA LYS A 230 2.67 -8.59 -15.50
C LYS A 230 1.22 -9.09 -15.52
N VAL A 231 0.62 -9.39 -14.37
CA VAL A 231 -0.74 -9.96 -14.28
C VAL A 231 -1.84 -8.89 -14.23
N LEU A 232 -1.50 -7.63 -13.96
CA LEU A 232 -2.50 -6.56 -13.95
C LEU A 232 -3.08 -6.28 -15.34
N PRO A 233 -4.34 -5.81 -15.42
CA PRO A 233 -4.96 -5.34 -16.65
C PRO A 233 -4.10 -4.30 -17.39
N LYS A 234 -4.17 -4.31 -18.72
CA LYS A 234 -3.36 -3.43 -19.59
C LYS A 234 -3.46 -1.95 -19.18
N GLU A 235 -4.66 -1.47 -18.91
CA GLU A 235 -4.88 -0.07 -18.52
C GLU A 235 -4.21 0.28 -17.19
N MET A 236 -4.24 -0.61 -16.19
CA MET A 236 -3.58 -0.37 -14.90
C MET A 236 -2.05 -0.32 -15.05
N ARG A 237 -1.48 -1.21 -15.88
CA ARG A 237 -0.04 -1.19 -16.20
C ARG A 237 0.34 0.11 -16.90
N LYS A 238 -0.48 0.54 -17.86
CA LYS A 238 -0.29 1.81 -18.58
C LYS A 238 -0.33 2.99 -17.62
N ASN A 239 -1.32 3.07 -16.75
CA ASN A 239 -1.45 4.11 -15.73
C ASN A 239 -0.21 4.21 -14.83
N PHE A 240 0.28 3.06 -14.35
CA PHE A 240 1.48 3.02 -13.52
C PHE A 240 2.70 3.57 -14.26
N PHE A 241 2.99 3.09 -15.47
CA PHE A 241 4.15 3.56 -16.23
C PHE A 241 4.02 5.00 -16.72
N ASP A 242 2.83 5.44 -17.12
CA ASP A 242 2.57 6.83 -17.50
C ASP A 242 2.79 7.77 -16.30
N THR A 243 2.43 7.33 -15.09
CA THR A 243 2.70 8.04 -13.84
C THR A 243 4.20 8.16 -13.59
N VAL A 244 4.96 7.06 -13.66
CA VAL A 244 6.42 7.05 -13.49
C VAL A 244 7.08 8.01 -14.48
N LEU A 245 6.73 7.91 -15.77
CA LEU A 245 7.27 8.74 -16.84
C LEU A 245 6.93 10.22 -16.64
N SER A 246 5.73 10.52 -16.14
CA SER A 246 5.30 11.90 -15.88
C SER A 246 6.08 12.55 -14.74
N PHE A 247 6.31 11.84 -13.61
CA PHE A 247 7.17 12.34 -12.54
C PHE A 247 8.62 12.54 -13.01
N MET A 248 9.17 11.60 -13.78
CA MET A 248 10.51 11.72 -14.37
C MET A 248 10.62 12.95 -15.28
N ARG A 249 9.59 13.21 -16.11
CA ARG A 249 9.54 14.38 -16.98
C ARG A 249 9.54 15.69 -16.19
N ILE A 250 8.74 15.79 -15.12
CA ILE A 250 8.73 16.99 -14.26
C ILE A 250 10.09 17.16 -13.59
N ARG A 251 10.71 16.08 -13.11
CA ARG A 251 12.05 16.14 -12.52
C ARG A 251 13.11 16.62 -13.51
N GLN A 252 13.05 16.14 -14.75
CA GLN A 252 13.93 16.60 -15.81
C GLN A 252 13.74 18.09 -16.11
N GLN A 253 12.49 18.57 -16.15
CA GLN A 253 12.20 20.00 -16.32
C GLN A 253 12.76 20.84 -15.16
N GLU A 254 12.62 20.37 -13.91
CA GLU A 254 13.18 21.03 -12.73
C GLU A 254 14.70 21.19 -12.82
N ILE A 255 15.41 20.12 -13.22
CA ILE A 255 16.86 20.14 -13.42
C ILE A 255 17.25 21.08 -14.58
N ALA A 256 16.50 21.07 -15.68
CA ALA A 256 16.76 21.94 -16.82
C ALA A 256 16.61 23.43 -16.45
N ILE A 257 15.60 23.78 -15.64
CA ILE A 257 15.44 25.15 -15.12
C ILE A 257 16.63 25.54 -14.23
N GLN A 258 17.06 24.65 -13.33
CA GLN A 258 18.24 24.90 -12.47
C GLN A 258 19.52 25.08 -13.28
N ALA A 259 19.73 24.25 -14.31
CA ALA A 259 20.87 24.38 -15.22
C ALA A 259 20.82 25.71 -16.00
N ASN A 260 19.66 26.08 -16.53
CA ASN A 260 19.48 27.36 -17.22
C ASN A 260 19.75 28.57 -16.33
N TYR A 261 19.37 28.50 -15.05
CA TYR A 261 19.74 29.51 -14.07
C TYR A 261 21.25 29.54 -13.84
N ALA A 262 21.88 28.39 -13.56
CA ALA A 262 23.33 28.31 -13.31
C ALA A 262 24.19 28.77 -14.51
N TYR A 263 23.70 28.55 -15.73
CA TYR A 263 24.36 28.98 -16.96
C TYR A 263 24.02 30.42 -17.37
N ASN A 264 23.23 31.16 -16.57
CA ASN A 264 22.73 32.50 -16.90
C ASN A 264 21.93 32.57 -18.22
N ASN A 265 21.29 31.45 -18.60
CA ASN A 265 20.46 31.34 -19.81
C ASN A 265 18.98 31.67 -19.54
N LEU A 266 18.58 31.79 -18.27
CA LEU A 266 17.19 32.03 -17.89
C LEU A 266 16.77 33.47 -18.27
N LYS A 267 15.82 33.60 -19.20
CA LYS A 267 15.19 34.89 -19.53
C LYS A 267 13.86 35.00 -18.78
N LEU A 268 13.79 35.91 -17.82
CA LEU A 268 12.53 36.28 -17.17
C LEU A 268 11.85 37.38 -17.99
N ILE A 269 10.73 37.06 -18.62
CA ILE A 269 9.94 38.01 -19.39
C ILE A 269 8.71 38.37 -18.54
N PRO A 270 8.67 39.55 -17.89
CA PRO A 270 7.48 39.99 -17.19
C PRO A 270 6.36 40.20 -18.21
N THR A 271 5.19 39.62 -17.93
CA THR A 271 3.98 39.83 -18.73
C THR A 271 2.98 40.58 -17.86
N ILE A 272 2.49 41.73 -18.34
CA ILE A 272 1.41 42.46 -17.69
C ILE A 272 0.11 41.89 -18.26
N GLU A 273 -0.73 41.30 -17.40
CA GLU A 273 -2.06 40.86 -17.81
C GLU A 273 -2.91 42.06 -18.20
N ASN A 274 -3.53 41.99 -19.38
CA ASN A 274 -4.46 43.02 -19.83
C ASN A 274 -5.69 43.01 -18.92
N MET A 275 -5.96 44.13 -18.24
CA MET A 275 -7.24 44.33 -17.58
C MET A 275 -8.33 44.41 -18.65
N THR A 276 -9.24 43.42 -18.64
CA THR A 276 -10.48 43.48 -19.40
C THR A 276 -11.29 44.64 -18.82
N THR A 277 -11.51 45.67 -19.65
CA THR A 277 -12.32 46.85 -19.32
C THR A 277 -13.74 46.67 -19.84
#